data_AF-A0AAV2HZ52-F1
#
_entry.id   AF-A0AAV2HZ52-F1
#
_cell.length_a   1.000
_cell.length_b   1.000
_cell.length_c   1.000
_cell.angle_alpha   90.00
_cell.angle_beta   90.00
_cell.angle_gamma   90.00
#
_symmetry.space_group_name_H-M   'P 1'
#
loop_
_entity.id
_entity.type
_entity.pdbx_description
1 polymer ?
#
loop_
_entity_poly.entity_id
_entity_poly.type
_entity_poly.pdbx_seq_one_letter_code
_entity_poly.pdbx_strand_id
1 'polypeptide(L)'
;WQLLKSELEIQFLYKDYFKYDTDDISPKFIRHLEKEAQRSQLILKKESSGLVVMGKPHDVFEMMNFVHKSLSKPSLELSCAPTRGTVDFLKFAAECPISLPTYWRFGKFHGVDSQSKSTEPVLKTVGRRTKSAIEKLVNDTWSSHLVGNGRDARGLSHSNIRVTDVKRVENHFLFNAYSARRRQMFERKSAEERVCTPVEQLRGSKGGVLTTEKIEGFMKRELYHEVNEHYMFHGTKQEAVPAIINTGLDPRVASSVCMWGSGVYAAENPTKSDQYTDDRQCGFNRSDKKILILARLLLGDIFVCDDSHSSLHCKYSV
;
A
#
# COMPACT_ATOMS: atom_id res chain seq x y z
N TRP A 1 -40.13 4.71 31.13
CA TRP A 1 -40.89 4.72 29.86
C TRP A 1 -40.13 5.30 28.68
N GLN A 2 -39.63 6.54 28.69
CA GLN A 2 -38.83 7.09 27.56
C GLN A 2 -37.52 6.31 27.31
N LEU A 3 -36.78 5.96 28.35
CA LEU A 3 -35.56 5.13 28.25
C LEU A 3 -35.86 3.71 27.69
N LEU A 4 -36.92 3.08 28.21
CA LEU A 4 -37.37 1.76 27.74
C LEU A 4 -37.83 1.81 26.28
N LYS A 5 -38.48 2.90 25.85
CA LYS A 5 -38.90 3.11 24.46
C LYS A 5 -37.70 3.28 23.53
N SER A 6 -36.67 4.04 23.93
CA SER A 6 -35.44 4.16 23.14
C SER A 6 -34.66 2.85 23.05
N GLU A 7 -34.65 2.04 24.12
CA GLU A 7 -34.00 0.72 24.10
C GLU A 7 -34.78 -0.28 23.23
N LEU A 8 -36.11 -0.27 23.29
CA LEU A 8 -36.96 -1.11 22.45
C LEU A 8 -36.86 -0.69 20.97
N GLU A 9 -36.93 0.61 20.65
CA GLU A 9 -36.70 1.10 19.28
C GLU A 9 -35.33 0.61 18.78
N ILE A 10 -34.25 0.77 19.54
CA ILE A 10 -32.92 0.28 19.13
C ILE A 10 -32.86 -1.27 18.99
N GLN A 11 -33.67 -2.05 19.71
CA GLN A 11 -33.71 -3.51 19.58
C GLN A 11 -34.56 -4.00 18.39
N PHE A 12 -35.56 -3.23 17.96
CA PHE A 12 -36.45 -3.59 16.85
C PHE A 12 -36.11 -2.93 15.52
N LEU A 13 -35.14 -2.00 15.50
CA LEU A 13 -34.60 -1.48 14.25
C LEU A 13 -33.66 -2.49 13.61
N TYR A 14 -33.81 -2.65 12.30
CA TYR A 14 -32.84 -3.38 11.49
C TYR A 14 -31.49 -2.67 11.57
N LYS A 15 -30.42 -3.44 11.71
CA LYS A 15 -29.06 -2.93 11.85
C LYS A 15 -28.20 -3.51 10.76
N ASP A 16 -27.42 -2.64 10.14
CA ASP A 16 -26.37 -3.05 9.23
C ASP A 16 -25.04 -2.37 9.59
N TYR A 17 -23.95 -3.05 9.25
CA TYR A 17 -22.60 -2.68 9.65
C TYR A 17 -21.80 -2.21 8.47
N PHE A 18 -21.41 -0.94 8.54
CA PHE A 18 -20.45 -0.38 7.61
C PHE A 18 -19.02 -0.53 8.16
N LYS A 19 -18.38 -1.67 7.84
CA LYS A 19 -17.01 -2.02 8.25
C LYS A 19 -15.96 -1.30 7.38
N TYR A 20 -15.81 0.00 7.59
CA TYR A 20 -14.66 0.77 7.13
C TYR A 20 -13.93 1.34 8.33
N ASP A 21 -12.61 1.49 8.21
CA ASP A 21 -11.90 2.28 9.20
C ASP A 21 -12.40 3.71 9.08
N THR A 22 -13.14 4.18 10.09
CA THR A 22 -13.67 5.55 10.11
C THR A 22 -12.54 6.58 10.06
N ASP A 23 -11.32 6.18 10.40
CA ASP A 23 -10.11 6.99 10.26
C ASP A 23 -9.63 7.12 8.81
N ASP A 24 -10.17 6.34 7.86
CA ASP A 24 -9.91 6.45 6.41
C ASP A 24 -10.99 7.30 5.71
N ILE A 25 -12.20 7.36 6.27
CA ILE A 25 -13.33 8.14 5.75
C ILE A 25 -13.10 9.65 5.99
N SER A 26 -13.34 10.48 4.98
CA SER A 26 -13.16 11.93 5.15
C SER A 26 -14.19 12.53 6.13
N PRO A 27 -13.82 13.50 6.99
CA PRO A 27 -14.78 14.16 7.88
C PRO A 27 -15.95 14.83 7.13
N LYS A 28 -15.72 15.30 5.90
CA LYS A 28 -16.77 15.84 5.03
C LYS A 28 -17.78 14.78 4.62
N PHE A 29 -17.30 13.57 4.31
CA PHE A 29 -18.19 12.44 3.96
C PHE A 29 -18.97 11.97 5.18
N ILE A 30 -18.37 11.93 6.37
CA ILE A 30 -19.12 11.63 7.60
C ILE A 30 -20.26 12.63 7.81
N ARG A 31 -20.00 13.94 7.66
CA ARG A 31 -21.06 14.95 7.72
C ARG A 31 -22.14 14.76 6.66
N HIS A 32 -21.79 14.25 5.49
CA HIS A 32 -22.76 13.95 4.44
C HIS A 32 -23.62 12.74 4.81
N LEU A 33 -23.02 11.68 5.34
CA LEU A 33 -23.72 10.51 5.87
C LEU A 33 -24.67 10.89 7.00
N GLU A 34 -24.23 11.75 7.93
CA GLU A 34 -25.08 12.25 9.02
C GLU A 34 -26.31 12.99 8.48
N LYS A 35 -26.14 13.81 7.43
CA LYS A 35 -27.26 14.51 6.78
C LYS A 35 -28.23 13.56 6.08
N GLU A 36 -27.72 12.58 5.35
CA GLU A 36 -28.58 11.58 4.69
C GLU A 36 -29.30 10.69 5.72
N ALA A 37 -28.61 10.32 6.81
CA ALA A 37 -29.23 9.54 7.88
C ALA A 37 -30.38 10.31 8.53
N GLN A 38 -30.18 11.61 8.78
CA GLN A 38 -31.21 12.48 9.31
C GLN A 38 -32.42 12.61 8.37
N ARG A 39 -32.19 12.70 7.05
CA ARG A 39 -33.27 12.75 6.04
C ARG A 39 -34.11 11.48 6.03
N SER A 40 -33.46 10.32 6.14
CA SER A 40 -34.13 9.01 6.13
C SER A 40 -34.55 8.52 7.52
N GLN A 41 -34.50 9.37 8.55
CA GLN A 41 -34.84 9.02 9.94
C GLN A 41 -34.05 7.80 10.48
N LEU A 42 -32.81 7.66 10.03
CA LEU A 42 -31.89 6.60 10.45
C LEU A 42 -31.03 7.06 11.63
N ILE A 43 -30.64 6.11 12.47
CA ILE A 43 -29.68 6.32 13.55
C ILE A 43 -28.30 5.88 13.05
N LEU A 44 -27.35 6.81 13.03
CA LEU A 44 -25.96 6.56 12.72
C LEU A 44 -25.15 6.52 14.03
N LYS A 45 -24.47 5.40 14.31
CA LYS A 45 -23.63 5.26 15.51
C LYS A 45 -22.21 4.91 15.12
N LYS A 46 -21.24 5.66 15.66
CA LYS A 46 -19.82 5.34 15.50
C LYS A 46 -19.41 4.30 16.55
N GLU A 47 -18.80 3.22 16.09
CA GLU A 47 -18.23 2.17 16.94
C GLU A 47 -16.74 1.97 16.62
N SER A 48 -16.03 1.21 17.46
CA SER A 48 -14.59 0.97 17.31
C SER A 48 -14.22 0.24 16.01
N SER A 49 -15.16 -0.48 15.41
CA SER A 49 -15.00 -1.29 14.20
C SER A 49 -15.60 -0.68 12.94
N GLY A 50 -16.25 0.49 13.03
CA GLY A 50 -16.92 1.11 11.89
C GLY A 50 -18.10 2.02 12.26
N LEU A 51 -19.02 2.19 11.31
CA LEU A 51 -20.30 2.88 11.51
C LEU A 51 -21.43 1.85 11.50
N VAL A 52 -22.37 2.00 12.42
CA VAL A 52 -23.59 1.19 12.51
C VAL A 52 -24.75 2.07 12.07
N VAL A 53 -25.53 1.57 11.11
CA VAL A 53 -26.76 2.21 10.63
C VAL A 53 -27.95 1.43 11.17
N MET A 54 -28.90 2.10 11.80
CA MET A 54 -30.08 1.47 12.38
C MET A 54 -31.34 2.19 11.93
N GLY A 55 -32.36 1.44 11.53
CA GLY A 55 -33.59 2.02 10.95
C GLY A 55 -34.59 0.98 10.50
N LYS A 56 -35.56 1.40 9.67
CA LYS A 56 -36.41 0.46 8.94
C LYS A 56 -35.56 -0.27 7.89
N PRO A 57 -35.82 -1.56 7.60
CA PRO A 57 -34.99 -2.37 6.71
C PRO A 57 -34.73 -1.73 5.34
N HIS A 58 -35.76 -1.17 4.70
CA HIS A 58 -35.64 -0.54 3.39
C HIS A 58 -34.76 0.72 3.43
N ASP A 59 -34.94 1.57 4.43
CA ASP A 59 -34.17 2.82 4.57
C ASP A 59 -32.70 2.53 4.90
N VAL A 60 -32.44 1.51 5.72
CA VAL A 60 -31.08 1.05 6.00
C VAL A 60 -30.44 0.50 4.72
N PHE A 61 -31.17 -0.31 3.93
CA PHE A 61 -30.68 -0.83 2.65
C PHE A 61 -30.34 0.29 1.66
N GLU A 62 -31.20 1.30 1.50
CA GLU A 62 -30.95 2.45 0.63
C GLU A 62 -29.76 3.28 1.10
N MET A 63 -29.61 3.49 2.41
CA MET A 63 -28.43 4.14 2.98
C MET A 63 -27.16 3.34 2.72
N MET A 64 -27.19 2.02 2.90
CA MET A 64 -26.03 1.17 2.62
C MET A 64 -25.67 1.22 1.13
N ASN A 65 -26.66 1.19 0.23
CA ASN A 65 -26.44 1.40 -1.21
C ASN A 65 -25.85 2.78 -1.51
N PHE A 66 -26.33 3.83 -0.87
CA PHE A 66 -25.79 5.17 -1.00
C PHE A 66 -24.33 5.25 -0.55
N VAL A 67 -24.01 4.67 0.62
CA VAL A 67 -22.64 4.60 1.16
C VAL A 67 -21.75 3.83 0.19
N HIS A 68 -22.20 2.65 -0.28
CA HIS A 68 -21.49 1.84 -1.26
C HIS A 68 -21.25 2.63 -2.55
N LYS A 69 -22.27 3.24 -3.15
CA LYS A 69 -22.13 4.05 -4.38
C LYS A 69 -21.25 5.29 -4.18
N SER A 70 -21.28 5.91 -3.00
CA SER A 70 -20.54 7.14 -2.73
C SER A 70 -19.07 6.91 -2.41
N LEU A 71 -18.74 5.76 -1.81
CA LEU A 71 -17.37 5.34 -1.56
C LEU A 71 -16.78 4.54 -2.72
N SER A 72 -17.63 3.95 -3.55
CA SER A 72 -17.25 3.37 -4.83
C SER A 72 -17.28 4.46 -5.89
N LYS A 73 -16.15 5.15 -6.15
CA LYS A 73 -15.94 5.68 -7.52
C LYS A 73 -15.94 4.47 -8.48
N PRO A 74 -16.49 4.61 -9.70
CA PRO A 74 -17.23 3.56 -10.40
C PRO A 74 -16.45 2.24 -10.44
N SER A 75 -16.75 1.36 -9.49
CA SER A 75 -16.44 -0.07 -9.59
C SER A 75 -17.45 -0.78 -10.49
N LEU A 76 -18.27 -0.02 -11.22
CA LEU A 76 -19.09 -0.50 -12.34
C LEU A 76 -18.24 -1.16 -13.43
N GLU A 77 -16.94 -0.85 -13.52
CA GLU A 77 -16.02 -1.56 -14.41
C GLU A 77 -15.61 -2.94 -13.84
N LEU A 78 -15.51 -3.12 -12.52
CA LEU A 78 -15.05 -4.38 -11.93
C LEU A 78 -16.13 -5.47 -11.85
N SER A 79 -17.42 -5.13 -11.90
CA SER A 79 -18.49 -6.14 -11.89
C SER A 79 -18.51 -6.98 -13.17
N CYS A 80 -17.96 -6.46 -14.27
CA CYS A 80 -17.73 -7.19 -15.51
C CYS A 80 -16.25 -7.52 -15.75
N ALA A 81 -15.37 -7.23 -14.79
CA ALA A 81 -13.95 -7.54 -14.95
C ALA A 81 -13.75 -9.05 -15.08
N PRO A 82 -12.91 -9.48 -16.02
CA PRO A 82 -12.48 -10.88 -16.08
C PRO A 82 -11.81 -11.32 -14.77
N THR A 83 -11.73 -12.63 -14.59
CA THR A 83 -11.09 -13.20 -13.39
C THR A 83 -9.63 -12.75 -13.29
N ARG A 84 -9.23 -12.27 -12.11
CA ARG A 84 -7.82 -11.96 -11.80
C ARG A 84 -6.90 -13.16 -12.08
N GLY A 85 -5.64 -12.91 -12.40
CA GLY A 85 -4.69 -13.96 -12.77
C GLY A 85 -4.76 -14.41 -14.23
N THR A 86 -5.62 -13.77 -15.05
CA THR A 86 -5.82 -14.14 -16.46
C THR A 86 -5.33 -13.05 -17.42
N VAL A 87 -5.10 -13.44 -18.67
CA VAL A 87 -4.75 -12.51 -19.76
C VAL A 87 -5.91 -11.57 -20.08
N ASP A 88 -7.15 -12.05 -20.03
CA ASP A 88 -8.33 -11.21 -20.26
C ASP A 88 -8.44 -10.10 -19.22
N PHE A 89 -8.09 -10.39 -17.97
CA PHE A 89 -8.03 -9.37 -16.94
C PHE A 89 -6.96 -8.31 -17.24
N LEU A 90 -5.80 -8.71 -17.78
CA LEU A 90 -4.77 -7.75 -18.19
C LEU A 90 -5.22 -6.87 -19.35
N LYS A 91 -5.90 -7.44 -20.35
CA LYS A 91 -6.49 -6.69 -21.49
C LYS A 91 -7.49 -5.66 -20.97
N PHE A 92 -8.42 -6.11 -20.13
CA PHE A 92 -9.39 -5.26 -19.46
C PHE A 92 -8.71 -4.15 -18.63
N ALA A 93 -7.74 -4.49 -17.78
CA ALA A 93 -7.07 -3.54 -16.90
C ALA A 93 -6.20 -2.52 -17.66
N ALA A 94 -5.70 -2.87 -18.86
CA ALA A 94 -4.96 -1.96 -19.73
C ALA A 94 -5.86 -0.85 -20.30
N GLU A 95 -7.10 -1.22 -20.66
CA GLU A 95 -8.12 -0.31 -21.22
C GLU A 95 -8.75 0.59 -20.15
N CYS A 96 -8.78 0.14 -18.89
CA CYS A 96 -9.28 0.95 -17.79
C CYS A 96 -8.54 2.31 -17.66
N PRO A 97 -9.27 3.40 -17.39
CA PRO A 97 -8.66 4.68 -17.05
C PRO A 97 -7.74 4.58 -15.82
N ILE A 98 -6.64 5.34 -15.80
CA ILE A 98 -5.80 5.43 -14.60
C ILE A 98 -6.61 6.13 -13.52
N SER A 99 -6.97 5.38 -12.48
CA SER A 99 -7.55 5.92 -11.25
C SER A 99 -6.50 6.02 -10.15
N LEU A 100 -6.59 7.08 -9.35
CA LEU A 100 -5.82 7.20 -8.11
C LEU A 100 -6.24 6.09 -7.12
N PRO A 101 -5.36 5.68 -6.18
CA PRO A 101 -5.70 4.66 -5.18
C PRO A 101 -6.94 5.05 -4.40
N THR A 102 -7.82 4.08 -4.09
CA THR A 102 -9.11 4.36 -3.42
C THR A 102 -8.91 4.93 -2.01
N TYR A 103 -7.78 4.62 -1.39
CA TYR A 103 -7.39 5.13 -0.08
C TYR A 103 -6.75 6.53 -0.11
N TRP A 104 -6.46 7.11 -1.29
CA TRP A 104 -5.98 8.48 -1.38
C TRP A 104 -7.13 9.45 -1.13
N ARG A 105 -6.93 10.34 -0.15
CA ARG A 105 -7.96 11.29 0.28
C ARG A 105 -7.94 12.52 -0.60
N PHE A 106 -8.36 12.41 -1.86
CA PHE A 106 -8.76 13.62 -2.58
C PHE A 106 -10.16 14.00 -2.13
N GLY A 107 -10.19 15.01 -1.27
CA GLY A 107 -11.36 15.86 -1.20
C GLY A 107 -11.77 16.25 -2.63
N LYS A 108 -13.08 16.12 -2.89
CA LYS A 108 -13.83 16.24 -4.17
C LYS A 108 -14.18 14.85 -4.74
N PHE A 109 -15.30 14.24 -4.38
CA PHE A 109 -16.67 14.67 -4.72
C PHE A 109 -16.68 15.84 -5.69
N HIS A 110 -16.37 15.58 -6.94
CA HIS A 110 -17.08 16.12 -8.10
C HIS A 110 -16.74 15.20 -9.26
N GLY A 111 -17.63 15.14 -10.25
CA GLY A 111 -17.32 14.53 -11.53
C GLY A 111 -16.04 15.09 -12.12
N VAL A 112 -15.59 14.44 -13.18
CA VAL A 112 -14.80 15.02 -14.27
C VAL A 112 -14.59 16.53 -14.11
N ASP A 113 -13.34 16.97 -13.93
CA ASP A 113 -12.88 18.34 -13.69
C ASP A 113 -12.55 18.74 -12.24
N SER A 114 -11.41 18.24 -11.75
CA SER A 114 -10.53 19.02 -10.88
C SER A 114 -9.14 18.42 -10.93
N GLN A 115 -8.35 18.83 -11.94
CA GLN A 115 -6.90 18.79 -11.86
C GLN A 115 -6.47 19.56 -10.59
N SER A 116 -6.20 18.84 -9.51
CA SER A 116 -5.49 19.41 -8.37
C SER A 116 -4.11 19.84 -8.87
N LYS A 117 -3.91 21.16 -9.02
CA LYS A 117 -2.66 21.79 -9.47
C LYS A 117 -1.49 21.67 -8.47
N SER A 118 -1.64 20.92 -7.38
CA SER A 118 -0.56 20.74 -6.41
C SER A 118 0.46 19.75 -6.99
N THR A 119 1.60 20.27 -7.43
CA THR A 119 2.79 19.50 -7.85
C THR A 119 3.52 18.84 -6.70
N GLU A 120 3.31 19.38 -5.49
CA GLU A 120 4.05 18.94 -4.31
C GLU A 120 3.48 17.65 -3.70
N PRO A 121 4.35 16.71 -3.27
CA PRO A 121 3.94 15.53 -2.53
C PRO A 121 3.33 15.94 -1.19
N VAL A 122 2.27 15.25 -0.79
CA VAL A 122 1.64 15.44 0.51
C VAL A 122 1.90 14.23 1.39
N LEU A 123 2.53 14.47 2.54
CA LEU A 123 2.66 13.46 3.59
C LEU A 123 1.39 13.44 4.44
N LYS A 124 0.65 12.34 4.39
CA LYS A 124 -0.57 12.13 5.18
C LYS A 124 -0.33 11.15 6.31
N THR A 125 -0.68 11.54 7.53
CA THR A 125 -0.81 10.57 8.64
C THR A 125 -1.87 9.54 8.27
N VAL A 126 -1.53 8.27 8.37
CA VAL A 126 -2.46 7.17 8.09
C VAL A 126 -3.36 6.89 9.30
N GLY A 127 -4.53 6.28 9.06
CA GLY A 127 -5.43 5.81 10.11
C GLY A 127 -4.82 4.65 10.93
N ARG A 128 -5.47 4.34 12.06
CA ARG A 128 -4.97 3.33 13.01
C ARG A 128 -4.78 1.97 12.35
N ARG A 129 -5.73 1.52 11.52
CA ARG A 129 -5.65 0.20 10.85
C ARG A 129 -4.42 0.10 9.95
N THR A 130 -4.16 1.12 9.15
CA THR A 130 -3.00 1.14 8.24
C THR A 130 -1.69 1.19 9.02
N LYS A 131 -1.61 2.01 10.08
CA LYS A 131 -0.42 2.04 10.96
C LYS A 131 -0.16 0.67 11.58
N SER A 132 -1.18 0.04 12.17
CA SER A 132 -1.07 -1.28 12.79
C SER A 132 -0.70 -2.38 11.79
N ALA A 133 -1.24 -2.34 10.57
CA ALA A 133 -0.86 -3.28 9.52
C ALA A 133 0.62 -3.16 9.11
N ILE A 134 1.14 -1.94 9.01
CA ILE A 134 2.55 -1.68 8.68
C ILE A 134 3.47 -2.03 9.85
N GLU A 135 3.09 -1.71 11.09
CA GLU A 135 3.83 -2.10 12.28
C GLU A 135 3.91 -3.63 12.42
N LYS A 136 2.79 -4.33 12.22
CA LYS A 136 2.76 -5.79 12.17
C LYS A 136 3.66 -6.34 11.05
N LEU A 137 3.57 -5.78 9.84
CA LEU A 137 4.42 -6.17 8.73
C LEU A 137 5.91 -6.03 9.07
N VAL A 138 6.31 -4.90 9.66
CA VAL A 138 7.70 -4.67 10.07
C VAL A 138 8.14 -5.72 11.09
N ASN A 139 7.34 -5.96 12.14
CA ASN A 139 7.68 -6.92 13.19
C ASN A 139 7.76 -8.36 12.67
N ASP A 140 6.81 -8.77 11.83
CA ASP A 140 6.72 -10.14 11.30
C ASP A 140 7.81 -10.46 10.27
N THR A 141 8.41 -9.43 9.67
CA THR A 141 9.45 -9.57 8.66
C THR A 141 10.84 -9.19 9.16
N TRP A 142 10.95 -8.63 10.37
CA TRP A 142 12.23 -8.30 11.01
C TRP A 142 13.02 -9.56 11.33
N SER A 143 14.34 -9.50 11.17
CA SER A 143 15.24 -10.61 11.54
C SER A 143 16.43 -10.10 12.33
N SER A 144 16.32 -10.15 13.66
CA SER A 144 17.37 -9.70 14.58
C SER A 144 18.74 -10.36 14.31
N HIS A 145 18.75 -11.62 13.90
CA HIS A 145 19.96 -12.36 13.56
C HIS A 145 20.69 -11.84 12.32
N LEU A 146 20.07 -10.99 11.49
CA LEU A 146 20.69 -10.38 10.32
C LEU A 146 21.22 -8.97 10.59
N VAL A 147 20.95 -8.40 11.77
CA VAL A 147 21.47 -7.08 12.15
C VAL A 147 22.98 -7.17 12.34
N GLY A 148 23.71 -6.16 11.84
CA GLY A 148 25.17 -6.13 11.91
C GLY A 148 25.89 -7.09 10.96
N ASN A 149 25.15 -7.96 10.25
CA ASN A 149 25.71 -8.93 9.34
C ASN A 149 25.82 -8.39 7.90
N GLY A 150 27.03 -8.48 7.35
CA GLY A 150 27.36 -8.05 5.99
C GLY A 150 28.16 -6.75 5.94
N ARG A 151 28.76 -6.47 4.77
CA ARG A 151 29.65 -5.32 4.56
C ARG A 151 28.97 -3.97 4.84
N ASP A 152 27.68 -3.88 4.51
CA ASP A 152 26.90 -2.64 4.62
C ASP A 152 26.27 -2.44 6.01
N ALA A 153 26.37 -3.44 6.90
CA ALA A 153 25.75 -3.43 8.23
C ALA A 153 26.71 -3.02 9.35
N ARG A 154 27.93 -2.57 9.01
CA ARG A 154 28.98 -2.23 9.99
C ARG A 154 28.47 -1.16 10.95
N GLY A 155 28.66 -1.39 12.25
CA GLY A 155 28.28 -0.44 13.31
C GLY A 155 26.87 -0.63 13.87
N LEU A 156 26.06 -1.52 13.28
CA LEU A 156 24.73 -1.86 13.80
C LEU A 156 24.81 -2.99 14.83
N SER A 157 24.18 -2.76 15.99
CA SER A 157 24.19 -3.71 17.11
C SER A 157 22.85 -3.84 17.82
N HIS A 158 21.79 -3.21 17.30
CA HIS A 158 20.47 -3.29 17.89
C HIS A 158 19.79 -4.62 17.56
N SER A 159 18.85 -5.06 18.40
CA SER A 159 18.12 -6.31 18.19
C SER A 159 16.75 -6.12 17.54
N ASN A 160 16.19 -4.91 17.62
CA ASN A 160 14.85 -4.62 17.11
C ASN A 160 14.68 -3.14 16.78
N ILE A 161 13.65 -2.84 15.98
CA ILE A 161 13.16 -1.48 15.70
C ILE A 161 11.73 -1.31 16.19
N ARG A 162 11.29 -0.06 16.32
CA ARG A 162 9.91 0.28 16.70
C ARG A 162 9.34 1.29 15.72
N VAL A 163 8.17 0.97 15.15
CA VAL A 163 7.45 1.89 14.27
C VAL A 163 6.82 3.02 15.09
N THR A 164 7.41 4.21 15.06
CA THR A 164 6.88 5.36 15.82
C THR A 164 5.78 6.10 15.07
N ASP A 165 5.91 6.25 13.75
CA ASP A 165 4.99 7.00 12.89
C ASP A 165 4.94 6.36 11.50
N VAL A 166 3.82 6.56 10.81
CA VAL A 166 3.61 6.10 9.43
C VAL A 166 2.95 7.22 8.66
N LYS A 167 3.62 7.69 7.60
CA LYS A 167 3.09 8.67 6.65
C LYS A 167 2.91 8.01 5.29
N ARG A 168 1.76 8.24 4.69
CA ARG A 168 1.51 7.93 3.28
C ARG A 168 1.98 9.10 2.43
N VAL A 169 2.74 8.80 1.39
CA VAL A 169 3.12 9.76 0.36
C VAL A 169 2.01 9.81 -0.70
N GLU A 170 1.37 10.97 -0.86
CA GLU A 170 0.41 11.24 -1.93
C GLU A 170 1.04 12.20 -2.94
N ASN A 171 1.51 11.67 -4.07
CA ASN A 171 2.09 12.44 -5.18
C ASN A 171 1.47 11.97 -6.50
N HIS A 172 0.59 12.80 -7.08
CA HIS A 172 -0.16 12.44 -8.29
C HIS A 172 0.74 12.18 -9.48
N PHE A 173 1.79 13.00 -9.65
CA PHE A 173 2.67 12.91 -10.80
C PHE A 173 3.46 11.60 -10.79
N LEU A 174 4.02 11.24 -9.62
CA LEU A 174 4.72 9.97 -9.46
C LEU A 174 3.77 8.77 -9.59
N PHE A 175 2.57 8.86 -9.03
CA PHE A 175 1.59 7.77 -9.16
C PHE A 175 1.08 7.60 -10.59
N ASN A 176 0.90 8.68 -11.35
CA ASN A 176 0.53 8.62 -12.76
C ASN A 176 1.65 8.01 -13.60
N ALA A 177 2.90 8.40 -13.37
CA ALA A 177 4.06 7.81 -14.06
C ALA A 177 4.19 6.31 -13.74
N TYR A 178 4.06 5.95 -12.46
CA TYR A 178 4.01 4.57 -12.00
C TYR A 178 2.87 3.78 -12.67
N SER A 179 1.66 4.34 -12.70
CA SER A 179 0.48 3.69 -13.27
C SER A 179 0.57 3.55 -14.79
N ALA A 180 1.17 4.51 -15.48
CA ALA A 180 1.46 4.42 -16.90
C ALA A 180 2.45 3.28 -17.17
N ARG A 181 3.50 3.14 -16.35
CA ARG A 181 4.45 2.02 -16.47
C ARG A 181 3.78 0.67 -16.18
N ARG A 182 2.85 0.61 -15.21
CA ARG A 182 2.05 -0.58 -14.95
C ARG A 182 1.17 -0.95 -16.15
N ARG A 183 0.48 0.03 -16.75
CA ARG A 183 -0.32 -0.21 -17.96
C ARG A 183 0.52 -0.77 -19.11
N GLN A 184 1.70 -0.20 -19.37
CA GLN A 184 2.62 -0.74 -20.38
C GLN A 184 2.98 -2.20 -20.12
N MET A 185 3.08 -2.59 -18.84
CA MET A 185 3.33 -3.98 -18.47
C MET A 185 2.10 -4.86 -18.72
N PHE A 186 0.88 -4.37 -18.45
CA PHE A 186 -0.36 -5.08 -18.81
C PHE A 186 -0.46 -5.29 -20.33
N GLU A 187 -0.24 -4.25 -21.13
CA GLU A 187 -0.27 -4.31 -22.59
C GLU A 187 0.75 -5.31 -23.13
N ARG A 188 1.99 -5.24 -22.65
CA ARG A 188 3.05 -6.17 -23.03
C ARG A 188 2.70 -7.62 -22.69
N LYS A 189 2.24 -7.87 -21.45
CA LYS A 189 1.88 -9.21 -20.99
C LYS A 189 0.67 -9.78 -21.74
N SER A 190 -0.29 -8.91 -22.05
CA SER A 190 -1.45 -9.26 -22.88
C SER A 190 -1.03 -9.66 -24.29
N ALA A 191 -0.11 -8.90 -24.92
CA ALA A 191 0.42 -9.22 -26.24
C ALA A 191 1.26 -10.50 -26.25
N GLU A 192 1.91 -10.84 -25.14
CA GLU A 192 2.60 -12.11 -24.93
C GLU A 192 1.64 -13.28 -24.59
N GLU A 193 0.32 -13.02 -24.51
CA GLU A 193 -0.73 -13.96 -24.13
C GLU A 193 -0.41 -14.74 -22.84
N ARG A 194 0.19 -14.06 -21.85
CA ARG A 194 0.53 -14.64 -20.53
C ARG A 194 0.59 -13.60 -19.41
N VAL A 195 0.38 -14.05 -18.18
CA VAL A 195 0.73 -13.30 -16.97
C VAL A 195 2.18 -13.53 -16.56
N CYS A 196 2.71 -12.72 -15.65
CA CYS A 196 4.01 -13.00 -15.03
C CYS A 196 3.96 -14.29 -14.21
N THR A 197 5.05 -15.06 -14.24
CA THR A 197 5.24 -16.19 -13.33
C THR A 197 5.42 -15.67 -11.91
N PRO A 198 4.64 -16.14 -10.92
CA PRO A 198 4.80 -15.76 -9.52
C PRO A 198 6.20 -16.09 -9.00
N VAL A 199 6.72 -15.27 -8.08
CA VAL A 199 8.09 -15.38 -7.55
C VAL A 199 8.38 -16.76 -6.97
N GLU A 200 7.43 -17.33 -6.22
CA GLU A 200 7.52 -18.64 -5.59
C GLU A 200 7.62 -19.80 -6.59
N GLN A 201 7.22 -19.58 -7.85
CA GLN A 201 7.27 -20.58 -8.92
C GLN A 201 8.53 -20.47 -9.79
N LEU A 202 9.32 -19.42 -9.61
CA LEU A 202 10.56 -19.24 -10.38
C LEU A 202 11.63 -20.23 -9.91
N ARG A 203 12.36 -20.81 -10.87
CA ARG A 203 13.50 -21.68 -10.58
C ARG A 203 14.55 -20.92 -9.76
N GLY A 204 15.01 -21.51 -8.66
CA GLY A 204 15.98 -20.90 -7.75
C GLY A 204 15.35 -20.00 -6.68
N SER A 205 14.04 -19.78 -6.71
CA SER A 205 13.33 -19.06 -5.65
C SER A 205 13.28 -19.87 -4.36
N LYS A 206 13.32 -19.17 -3.22
CA LYS A 206 13.25 -19.75 -1.86
C LYS A 206 11.86 -19.62 -1.23
N GLY A 207 10.87 -19.08 -1.95
CA GLY A 207 9.52 -18.84 -1.45
C GLY A 207 8.83 -17.67 -2.15
N GLY A 208 7.67 -17.27 -1.64
CA GLY A 208 6.97 -16.07 -2.08
C GLY A 208 7.62 -14.81 -1.52
N VAL A 209 7.14 -13.66 -2.00
CA VAL A 209 7.60 -12.35 -1.52
C VAL A 209 7.06 -12.13 -0.10
N LEU A 210 7.96 -12.10 0.89
CA LEU A 210 7.60 -12.11 2.32
C LEU A 210 6.67 -10.95 2.72
N THR A 211 6.88 -9.76 2.16
CA THR A 211 5.96 -8.63 2.41
C THR A 211 4.55 -8.89 1.91
N THR A 212 4.40 -9.59 0.79
CA THR A 212 3.09 -9.92 0.21
C THR A 212 2.40 -11.00 1.02
N GLU A 213 3.14 -11.98 1.51
CA GLU A 213 2.62 -13.02 2.39
C GLU A 213 2.11 -12.42 3.71
N LYS A 214 2.90 -11.53 4.33
CA LYS A 214 2.64 -11.02 5.70
C LYS A 214 1.76 -9.77 5.77
N ILE A 215 1.67 -8.97 4.71
CA ILE A 215 0.86 -7.75 4.74
C ILE A 215 -0.64 -8.09 4.79
N GLU A 216 -1.39 -7.29 5.52
CA GLU A 216 -2.84 -7.41 5.67
C GLU A 216 -3.58 -7.35 4.32
N GLY A 217 -4.61 -8.18 4.15
CA GLY A 217 -5.31 -8.35 2.86
C GLY A 217 -5.86 -7.05 2.26
N PHE A 218 -6.33 -6.12 3.10
CA PHE A 218 -6.88 -4.84 2.61
C PHE A 218 -5.83 -3.96 1.91
N MET A 219 -4.55 -4.10 2.28
CA MET A 219 -3.43 -3.39 1.65
C MET A 219 -3.09 -3.96 0.28
N LYS A 220 -3.45 -5.23 0.01
CA LYS A 220 -3.16 -5.95 -1.24
C LYS A 220 -4.19 -5.76 -2.34
N ARG A 221 -5.39 -5.27 -2.01
CA ARG A 221 -6.54 -5.22 -2.95
C ARG A 221 -6.23 -4.52 -4.26
N GLU A 222 -5.39 -3.49 -4.22
CA GLU A 222 -5.00 -2.70 -5.40
C GLU A 222 -3.63 -3.06 -5.97
N LEU A 223 -3.03 -4.16 -5.52
CA LEU A 223 -1.83 -4.73 -6.16
C LEU A 223 -2.24 -5.67 -7.29
N TYR A 224 -1.43 -5.70 -8.34
CA TYR A 224 -1.61 -6.54 -9.52
C TYR A 224 -0.58 -7.67 -9.54
N HIS A 225 -0.95 -8.82 -8.99
CA HIS A 225 -0.08 -10.00 -8.94
C HIS A 225 0.22 -10.55 -10.34
N GLU A 226 -0.64 -10.29 -11.32
CA GLU A 226 -0.46 -10.64 -12.73
C GLU A 226 0.82 -10.05 -13.34
N VAL A 227 1.37 -9.00 -12.72
CA VAL A 227 2.61 -8.33 -13.12
C VAL A 227 3.67 -8.30 -12.03
N ASN A 228 3.55 -9.18 -11.02
CA ASN A 228 4.43 -9.21 -9.85
C ASN A 228 4.54 -7.82 -9.17
N GLU A 229 3.40 -7.21 -8.87
CA GLU A 229 3.35 -5.95 -8.11
C GLU A 229 3.38 -6.22 -6.59
N HIS A 230 4.39 -5.70 -5.90
CA HIS A 230 4.61 -5.97 -4.47
C HIS A 230 4.98 -4.71 -3.69
N TYR A 231 4.78 -4.75 -2.36
CA TYR A 231 5.40 -3.77 -1.47
C TYR A 231 6.80 -4.24 -1.09
N MET A 232 7.79 -3.36 -1.09
CA MET A 232 9.15 -3.68 -0.61
C MET A 232 9.74 -2.50 0.16
N PHE A 233 10.57 -2.78 1.16
CA PHE A 233 11.26 -1.78 1.95
C PHE A 233 12.46 -1.24 1.19
N HIS A 234 12.59 0.07 1.10
CA HIS A 234 13.77 0.77 0.63
C HIS A 234 14.35 1.59 1.78
N GLY A 235 15.64 1.40 2.02
CA GLY A 235 16.40 2.15 3.01
C GLY A 235 17.32 3.14 2.33
N THR A 236 17.41 4.34 2.89
CA THR A 236 18.28 5.40 2.41
C THR A 236 18.58 6.35 3.56
N LYS A 237 19.61 7.19 3.38
CA LYS A 237 19.92 8.28 4.31
C LYS A 237 18.75 9.27 4.40
N GLN A 238 18.54 9.84 5.58
CA GLN A 238 17.41 10.71 5.88
C GLN A 238 17.35 11.94 4.94
N GLU A 239 18.50 12.49 4.57
CA GLU A 239 18.63 13.63 3.66
C GLU A 239 18.17 13.34 2.22
N ALA A 240 18.13 12.07 1.81
CA ALA A 240 17.66 11.67 0.48
C ALA A 240 16.13 11.48 0.42
N VAL A 241 15.46 11.31 1.57
CA VAL A 241 14.01 11.09 1.63
C VAL A 241 13.23 12.22 0.97
N PRO A 242 13.50 13.52 1.24
CA PRO A 242 12.83 14.63 0.56
C PRO A 242 12.95 14.55 -0.97
N ALA A 243 14.11 14.19 -1.52
CA ALA A 243 14.26 14.04 -2.96
C ALA A 243 13.38 12.90 -3.49
N ILE A 244 13.42 11.72 -2.86
CA ILE A 244 12.65 10.55 -3.30
C ILE A 244 11.14 10.81 -3.27
N ILE A 245 10.60 11.48 -2.25
CA ILE A 245 9.15 11.76 -2.19
C ILE A 245 8.70 12.76 -3.27
N ASN A 246 9.60 13.64 -3.71
CA ASN A 246 9.33 14.67 -4.71
C ASN A 246 9.49 14.12 -6.14
N THR A 247 10.59 13.41 -6.40
CA THR A 247 11.01 13.03 -7.75
C THR A 247 10.91 11.53 -8.04
N GLY A 248 10.59 10.71 -7.04
CA GLY A 248 10.53 9.27 -7.16
C GLY A 248 11.88 8.58 -6.98
N LEU A 249 11.86 7.25 -7.03
CA LEU A 249 13.07 6.43 -7.01
C LEU A 249 13.75 6.51 -8.38
N ASP A 250 14.98 6.99 -8.42
CA ASP A 250 15.74 7.19 -9.66
C ASP A 250 16.93 6.22 -9.72
N PRO A 251 16.96 5.23 -10.63
CA PRO A 251 18.09 4.32 -10.74
C PRO A 251 19.39 5.02 -11.15
N ARG A 252 19.34 6.24 -11.73
CA ARG A 252 20.52 6.98 -12.16
C ARG A 252 21.38 7.50 -11.00
N VAL A 253 20.81 7.60 -9.80
CA VAL A 253 21.55 7.98 -8.59
C VAL A 253 22.14 6.79 -7.83
N ALA A 254 21.93 5.57 -8.34
CA ALA A 254 22.45 4.37 -7.72
C ALA A 254 23.98 4.30 -7.85
N SER A 255 24.63 3.75 -6.82
CA SER A 255 26.07 3.52 -6.85
C SER A 255 26.44 2.61 -8.04
N SER A 256 27.54 2.92 -8.71
CA SER A 256 28.10 2.08 -9.77
C SER A 256 28.65 0.74 -9.24
N VAL A 257 28.82 0.60 -7.92
CA VAL A 257 29.46 -0.56 -7.26
C VAL A 257 28.45 -1.40 -6.47
N CYS A 258 27.29 -1.70 -7.07
CA CYS A 258 26.29 -2.57 -6.46
C CYS A 258 26.47 -4.04 -6.86
N MET A 259 25.81 -4.97 -6.17
CA MET A 259 25.97 -6.43 -6.37
C MET A 259 25.36 -6.92 -7.70
N TRP A 260 24.27 -6.28 -8.13
CA TRP A 260 23.46 -6.70 -9.29
C TRP A 260 23.38 -5.60 -10.35
N GLY A 261 24.42 -4.75 -10.42
CA GLY A 261 24.45 -3.58 -11.30
C GLY A 261 23.79 -2.34 -10.69
N SER A 262 23.88 -1.21 -11.41
CA SER A 262 23.32 0.07 -10.97
C SER A 262 21.80 0.04 -11.09
N GLY A 263 21.11 0.34 -9.98
CA GLY A 263 19.65 0.30 -9.92
C GLY A 263 19.10 0.62 -8.54
N VAL A 264 17.77 0.59 -8.43
CA VAL A 264 17.07 0.78 -7.15
C VAL A 264 17.01 -0.55 -6.41
N TYR A 265 17.50 -0.58 -5.18
CA TYR A 265 17.50 -1.77 -4.33
C TYR A 265 16.39 -1.67 -3.29
N ALA A 266 15.59 -2.72 -3.17
CA ALA A 266 14.57 -2.88 -2.14
C ALA A 266 14.64 -4.30 -1.56
N ALA A 267 14.07 -4.48 -0.38
CA ALA A 267 14.08 -5.74 0.33
C ALA A 267 12.70 -6.07 0.89
N GLU A 268 12.41 -7.35 1.00
CA GLU A 268 11.19 -7.83 1.66
C GLU A 268 11.31 -7.73 3.19
N ASN A 269 12.55 -7.71 3.69
CA ASN A 269 12.87 -7.61 5.10
C ASN A 269 13.36 -6.20 5.45
N PRO A 270 12.72 -5.50 6.41
CA PRO A 270 13.15 -4.17 6.85
C PRO A 270 14.56 -4.16 7.47
N THR A 271 15.04 -5.27 8.04
CA THR A 271 16.41 -5.40 8.58
C THR A 271 17.47 -5.14 7.52
N LYS A 272 17.26 -5.56 6.26
CA LYS A 272 18.23 -5.29 5.20
C LYS A 272 18.22 -3.82 4.80
N SER A 273 17.04 -3.22 4.73
CA SER A 273 16.88 -1.80 4.36
C SER A 273 17.39 -0.86 5.46
N ASP A 274 17.22 -1.24 6.73
CA ASP A 274 17.75 -0.52 7.90
C ASP A 274 19.26 -0.23 7.77
N GLN A 275 20.03 -1.17 7.19
CA GLN A 275 21.47 -1.03 6.95
C GLN A 275 21.86 0.17 6.07
N TYR A 276 20.91 0.76 5.35
CA TYR A 276 21.15 1.90 4.46
C TYR A 276 20.57 3.21 5.00
N THR A 277 20.03 3.20 6.22
CA THR A 277 19.46 4.40 6.86
C THR A 277 20.50 5.22 7.63
N ASP A 278 21.62 4.61 7.97
CA ASP A 278 22.72 5.20 8.72
C ASP A 278 23.90 5.60 7.83
N ASP A 279 24.68 6.58 8.31
CA ASP A 279 26.03 6.75 7.80
C ASP A 279 26.92 5.64 8.37
N ARG A 280 27.62 4.91 7.49
CA ARG A 280 28.46 3.76 7.84
C ARG A 280 29.59 4.09 8.81
N GLN A 281 29.93 5.38 8.92
CA GLN A 281 31.00 5.87 9.79
C GLN A 281 30.48 6.36 11.14
N CYS A 282 29.17 6.56 11.29
CA CYS A 282 28.57 6.99 12.54
C CYS A 282 28.07 5.74 13.29
N GLY A 283 28.52 5.55 14.53
CA GLY A 283 28.05 4.44 15.36
C GLY A 283 26.54 4.51 15.62
N PHE A 284 25.93 3.36 15.90
CA PHE A 284 24.50 3.28 16.24
C PHE A 284 24.15 4.17 17.44
N ASN A 285 23.17 5.07 17.26
CA ASN A 285 22.56 5.83 18.35
C ASN A 285 21.07 5.45 18.50
N ARG A 286 20.73 4.90 19.67
CA ARG A 286 19.38 4.41 19.99
C ARG A 286 18.29 5.49 19.96
N SER A 287 18.67 6.76 20.08
CA SER A 287 17.74 7.89 20.10
C SER A 287 17.39 8.42 18.70
N ASP A 288 18.12 7.99 17.67
CA ASP A 288 17.92 8.49 16.33
C ASP A 288 16.67 7.89 15.69
N LYS A 289 15.83 8.75 15.12
CA LYS A 289 14.72 8.32 14.28
C LYS A 289 15.26 8.01 12.88
N LYS A 290 14.96 6.82 12.37
CA LYS A 290 15.27 6.41 11.01
C LYS A 290 14.01 6.33 10.17
N ILE A 291 14.16 6.47 8.85
CA ILE A 291 13.06 6.43 7.89
C ILE A 291 13.29 5.28 6.93
N LEU A 292 12.32 4.38 6.85
CA LEU A 292 12.21 3.38 5.78
C LEU A 292 11.06 3.75 4.87
N ILE A 293 11.24 3.52 3.57
CA ILE A 293 10.20 3.73 2.55
C ILE A 293 9.61 2.37 2.20
N LEU A 294 8.32 2.16 2.44
CA LEU A 294 7.60 1.00 1.91
C LEU A 294 7.05 1.35 0.52
N ALA A 295 7.78 0.97 -0.52
CA ALA A 295 7.47 1.30 -1.91
C ALA A 295 6.62 0.21 -2.56
N ARG A 296 5.71 0.61 -3.44
CA ARG A 296 4.98 -0.29 -4.34
C ARG A 296 5.81 -0.43 -5.63
N LEU A 297 6.27 -1.65 -5.93
CA LEU A 297 7.19 -1.95 -7.03
C LEU A 297 6.55 -2.88 -8.05
N LEU A 298 6.85 -2.64 -9.33
CA LEU A 298 6.48 -3.49 -10.46
C LEU A 298 7.68 -4.34 -10.85
N LEU A 299 7.65 -5.64 -10.52
CA LEU A 299 8.81 -6.51 -10.77
C LEU A 299 8.76 -7.15 -12.17
N GLY A 300 7.58 -7.37 -12.75
CA GLY A 300 7.45 -7.95 -14.08
C GLY A 300 8.01 -9.38 -14.18
N ASP A 301 8.67 -9.69 -15.30
CA ASP A 301 9.44 -10.94 -15.44
C ASP A 301 10.74 -10.82 -14.64
N ILE A 302 10.87 -11.64 -13.61
CA ILE A 302 12.00 -11.57 -12.69
C ILE A 302 13.10 -12.53 -13.14
N PHE A 303 14.32 -12.01 -13.18
CA PHE A 303 15.52 -12.82 -13.30
C PHE A 303 16.02 -13.17 -11.90
N VAL A 304 15.97 -14.46 -11.54
CA VAL A 304 16.42 -14.94 -10.23
C VAL A 304 17.93 -15.13 -10.24
N CYS A 305 18.62 -14.40 -9.37
CA CYS A 305 20.02 -14.65 -9.08
C CYS A 305 20.14 -15.42 -7.77
N ASP A 306 20.47 -16.71 -7.86
CA ASP A 306 20.71 -17.54 -6.67
C ASP A 306 22.18 -17.48 -6.22
N ASP A 307 22.51 -18.25 -5.18
CA ASP A 307 23.83 -18.29 -4.55
C ASP A 307 24.95 -18.76 -5.51
N SER A 308 24.60 -19.30 -6.69
CA SER A 308 25.55 -19.72 -7.73
C SER A 308 25.83 -18.64 -8.79
N HIS A 309 25.14 -17.50 -8.74
CA HIS A 309 25.29 -16.47 -9.76
C HIS A 309 26.67 -15.79 -9.69
N SER A 310 27.35 -15.66 -10.83
CA SER A 310 28.75 -15.22 -10.95
C SER A 310 29.07 -13.87 -10.33
N SER A 311 28.12 -12.94 -10.29
CA SER A 311 28.27 -11.63 -9.63
C SER A 311 28.40 -11.70 -8.10
N LEU A 312 28.01 -12.81 -7.46
CA LEU A 312 28.33 -13.08 -6.06
C LEU A 312 29.79 -13.51 -5.91
N HIS A 313 30.31 -14.30 -6.85
CA HIS A 313 31.68 -14.83 -6.82
C HIS A 313 32.74 -13.77 -7.17
N CYS A 314 32.43 -12.83 -8.07
CA CYS A 314 33.38 -11.79 -8.51
C CYS A 314 33.81 -10.81 -7.38
N LYS A 315 33.18 -10.83 -6.21
CA LYS A 315 33.53 -9.97 -5.06
C LYS A 315 34.33 -10.68 -3.95
N TYR A 316 34.59 -11.99 -4.06
CA TYR A 316 35.48 -12.73 -3.16
C TYR A 316 36.90 -12.91 -3.70
N SER A 317 37.20 -12.40 -4.90
CA SER A 317 38.48 -12.57 -5.59
C SER A 317 39.35 -11.31 -5.62
N VAL A 318 39.23 -10.42 -4.62
CA VAL A 318 40.13 -9.27 -4.42
C VAL A 318 40.58 -9.21 -2.97
#